data_AF-A0A0T8U4R1-F1
#
_entry.id   AF-A0A0T8U4R1-F1
#
_cell.length_a   1.000
_cell.length_b   1.000
_cell.length_c   1.000
_cell.angle_alpha   90.00
_cell.angle_beta   90.00
_cell.angle_gamma   90.00
#
_symmetry.space_group_name_H-M   'P 1'
#
loop_
_entity.id
_entity.type
_entity.pdbx_description
1 polymer ?
#
loop_
_entity_poly.entity_id
_entity_poly.type
_entity_poly.pdbx_seq_one_letter_code
_entity_poly.pdbx_strand_id
1 'polypeptide(L)'
;MQDNYTTKAKHLTIDSRRLIERWKKEGRLNREIASLLGKAPQTIHTEIKRGTVRQCLGKGRFKEVYSADYAQQSYENNRKRSVKKSRLTKELKEKILHYHNQKFSPEMMVIAKGVNVGISTIYYWIHRGKLGLSKQDLLYPRKGKALKKQASTNFKPPGQSIEQRPEAINLRLENGHYEIDTVLLTRVKNYCLLVLTYYFNCNLL
;
A
#
# COMPACT_ATOMS: atom_id res chain seq x y z
N MET A 1 1.07 21.08 22.43
CA MET A 1 0.63 19.80 23.03
C MET A 1 0.45 18.81 21.90
N GLN A 2 1.12 17.65 21.95
CA GLN A 2 0.93 16.61 20.94
C GLN A 2 -0.28 15.77 21.32
N ASP A 3 -1.38 16.01 20.62
CA ASP A 3 -2.59 15.20 20.74
C ASP A 3 -2.32 13.81 20.15
N ASN A 4 -1.98 12.86 21.03
CA ASN A 4 -1.79 11.46 20.70
C ASN A 4 -3.14 10.77 20.46
N TYR A 5 -3.96 11.27 19.54
CA TYR A 5 -5.19 10.58 19.12
C TYR A 5 -4.84 9.37 18.26
N THR A 6 -4.58 8.24 18.90
CA THR A 6 -4.46 6.97 18.18
C THR A 6 -5.84 6.48 17.76
N THR A 7 -6.09 6.39 16.45
CA THR A 7 -7.36 5.91 15.90
C THR A 7 -7.76 4.52 16.45
N LYS A 8 -9.07 4.31 16.61
CA LYS A 8 -9.71 3.04 17.03
C LYS A 8 -9.13 1.85 16.24
N ALA A 9 -8.95 0.71 16.91
CA ALA A 9 -8.45 -0.57 16.35
C ALA A 9 -6.96 -0.67 15.90
N LYS A 10 -6.14 0.39 16.01
CA LYS A 10 -4.69 0.27 15.73
C LYS A 10 -3.92 -0.37 16.89
N HIS A 11 -2.94 -1.21 16.56
CA HIS A 11 -1.98 -1.79 17.51
C HIS A 11 -1.11 -0.70 18.17
N LEU A 12 -0.60 -0.99 19.37
CA LEU A 12 0.38 -0.11 20.03
C LEU A 12 1.67 -0.08 19.21
N THR A 13 2.22 1.10 18.99
CA THR A 13 3.54 1.31 18.38
C THR A 13 4.63 1.19 19.44
N ILE A 14 5.89 1.08 19.01
CA ILE A 14 7.05 1.09 19.92
C ILE A 14 7.09 2.38 20.76
N ASP A 15 6.73 3.52 20.19
CA ASP A 15 6.72 4.81 20.90
C ASP A 15 5.67 4.80 22.03
N SER A 16 4.46 4.30 21.75
CA SER A 16 3.44 4.12 22.79
C SER A 16 3.92 3.18 23.90
N ARG A 17 4.64 2.10 23.57
CA ARG A 17 5.21 1.18 24.57
C ARG A 17 6.26 1.86 25.44
N ARG A 18 7.16 2.65 24.85
CA ARG A 18 8.18 3.43 25.58
C ARG A 18 7.56 4.45 26.52
N LEU A 19 6.46 5.10 26.10
CA LEU A 19 5.69 6.00 26.97
C LEU A 19 5.07 5.25 28.17
N ILE A 20 4.49 4.07 27.94
CA ILE A 20 3.96 3.22 29.01
C ILE A 20 5.07 2.87 30.01
N GLU A 21 6.26 2.49 29.54
CA GLU A 21 7.40 2.18 30.41
C GLU A 21 7.82 3.38 31.26
N ARG A 22 7.92 4.57 30.65
CA ARG A 22 8.26 5.81 31.36
C ARG A 22 7.24 6.12 32.46
N TRP A 23 5.95 6.15 32.11
CA TRP A 23 4.89 6.46 33.08
C TRP A 23 4.73 5.39 34.16
N LYS A 24 5.11 4.14 33.88
CA LYS A 24 5.19 3.11 34.91
C LYS A 24 6.34 3.29 35.89
N LYS A 25 7.48 3.81 35.44
CA LYS A 25 8.57 4.22 36.35
C LYS A 25 8.16 5.42 37.20
N GLU A 26 7.33 6.32 36.67
CA GLU A 26 6.73 7.45 37.40
C GLU A 26 5.59 7.03 38.36
N GLY A 27 5.20 5.75 38.41
CA GLY A 27 4.17 5.25 39.33
C GLY A 27 2.72 5.49 38.90
N ARG A 28 2.46 5.88 37.64
CA ARG A 28 1.11 6.19 37.17
C ARG A 28 0.19 4.98 37.09
N LEU A 29 -1.10 5.21 37.32
CA LEU A 29 -2.13 4.18 37.24
C LEU A 29 -2.41 3.78 35.77
N ASN A 30 -2.81 2.53 35.56
CA ASN A 30 -3.11 2.01 34.20
C ASN A 30 -4.21 2.80 33.49
N ARG A 31 -5.20 3.31 34.26
CA ARG A 31 -6.30 4.10 33.73
C ARG A 31 -5.83 5.46 33.23
N GLU A 32 -4.95 6.13 33.96
CA GLU A 32 -4.35 7.41 33.56
C GLU A 32 -3.55 7.25 32.27
N ILE A 33 -2.68 6.23 32.20
CA ILE A 33 -1.90 5.92 31.00
C ILE A 33 -2.81 5.66 29.79
N ALA A 34 -3.92 4.95 30.01
CA ALA A 34 -4.89 4.67 28.96
C ALA A 34 -5.57 5.94 28.45
N SER A 35 -5.96 6.85 29.35
CA SER A 35 -6.51 8.17 28.99
C SER A 35 -5.51 9.00 28.20
N LEU A 36 -4.23 9.03 28.61
CA LEU A 36 -3.17 9.78 27.91
C LEU A 36 -2.90 9.27 26.48
N LEU A 37 -3.06 7.97 26.24
CA LEU A 37 -2.86 7.35 24.92
C LEU A 37 -4.14 7.26 24.08
N GLY A 38 -5.30 7.65 24.64
CA GLY A 38 -6.60 7.44 24.01
C GLY A 38 -6.93 5.95 23.79
N LYS A 39 -6.50 5.06 24.69
CA LYS A 39 -6.72 3.60 24.62
C LYS A 39 -7.64 3.12 25.74
N ALA A 40 -8.22 1.92 25.56
CA ALA A 40 -8.97 1.28 26.63
C ALA A 40 -8.03 0.85 27.78
N PRO A 41 -8.41 1.03 29.06
CA PRO A 41 -7.60 0.59 30.21
C PRO A 41 -7.23 -0.90 30.16
N GLN A 42 -8.12 -1.74 29.61
CA GLN A 42 -7.88 -3.17 29.42
C GLN A 42 -6.73 -3.46 28.46
N THR A 43 -6.56 -2.66 27.42
CA THR A 43 -5.44 -2.78 26.47
C THR A 43 -4.12 -2.52 27.17
N ILE A 44 -4.04 -1.49 28.00
CA ILE A 44 -2.83 -1.17 28.77
C ILE A 44 -2.52 -2.25 29.80
N HIS A 45 -3.55 -2.76 30.51
CA HIS A 45 -3.37 -3.84 31.47
C HIS A 45 -2.81 -5.11 30.81
N THR A 46 -3.41 -5.54 29.69
CA THR A 46 -2.96 -6.74 28.97
C THR A 46 -1.58 -6.58 28.35
N GLU A 47 -1.24 -5.38 27.84
CA GLU A 47 0.09 -5.06 27.34
C GLU A 47 1.14 -5.16 28.46
N ILE A 48 0.89 -4.53 29.61
CA ILE A 48 1.80 -4.57 30.76
C ILE A 48 1.99 -6.01 31.22
N LYS A 49 0.89 -6.77 31.41
CA LYS A 49 0.95 -8.17 31.82
C LYS A 49 1.80 -9.04 30.88
N ARG A 50 1.80 -8.75 29.57
CA ARG A 50 2.62 -9.46 28.57
C ARG A 50 4.07 -8.99 28.52
N GLY A 51 4.32 -7.71 28.79
CA GLY A 51 5.63 -7.07 28.72
C GLY A 51 6.42 -7.05 30.04
N THR A 52 5.81 -7.48 31.15
CA THR A 52 6.50 -7.60 32.44
C THR A 52 7.54 -8.72 32.39
N VAL A 53 8.78 -8.36 32.72
CA VAL A 53 9.92 -9.29 32.80
C VAL A 53 10.47 -9.31 34.22
N ARG A 54 10.95 -10.48 34.65
CA ARG A 54 11.68 -10.65 35.92
C ARG A 54 13.13 -10.25 35.70
N GLN A 55 13.55 -9.12 36.26
CA GLN A 55 14.92 -8.65 36.22
C GLN A 55 15.65 -9.02 37.52
N CYS A 56 16.86 -9.55 37.41
CA CYS A 56 17.74 -9.81 38.55
C CYS A 56 18.40 -8.51 39.01
N LEU A 57 18.24 -8.16 40.28
CA LEU A 57 18.88 -7.00 40.91
C LEU A 57 20.18 -7.38 41.65
N GLY A 58 20.57 -8.66 41.59
CA GLY A 58 21.69 -9.24 42.35
C GLY A 58 21.24 -9.95 43.64
N LYS A 59 22.09 -10.83 44.17
CA LYS A 59 21.88 -11.61 45.42
C LYS A 59 20.54 -12.37 45.49
N GLY A 60 20.10 -12.96 44.37
CA GLY A 60 18.84 -13.73 44.31
C GLY A 60 17.55 -12.89 44.40
N ARG A 61 17.65 -11.55 44.35
CA ARG A 61 16.48 -10.65 44.35
C ARG A 61 16.02 -10.40 42.92
N PHE A 62 14.72 -10.58 42.71
CA PHE A 62 14.07 -10.35 41.42
C PHE A 62 13.07 -9.21 41.55
N LYS A 63 12.97 -8.38 40.51
CA LYS A 63 11.91 -7.38 40.38
C LYS A 63 11.20 -7.56 39.06
N GLU A 64 9.88 -7.49 39.12
CA GLU A 64 9.04 -7.44 37.94
C GLU A 64 9.02 -6.01 37.40
N VAL A 65 9.51 -5.83 36.18
CA VAL A 65 9.59 -4.53 35.52
C VAL A 65 9.01 -4.68 34.12
N TYR A 66 8.15 -3.75 33.72
CA TYR A 66 7.69 -3.67 32.33
C TYR A 66 8.83 -3.17 31.44
N SER A 67 9.12 -3.89 30.37
CA SER A 67 10.10 -3.48 29.34
C SER A 67 9.41 -3.31 28.00
N ALA A 68 9.49 -2.09 27.44
CA ALA A 68 8.89 -1.78 26.15
C ALA A 68 9.51 -2.59 25.00
N ASP A 69 10.85 -2.73 25.01
CA ASP A 69 11.58 -3.45 23.97
C ASP A 69 11.25 -4.94 23.97
N TYR A 70 11.16 -5.56 25.15
CA TYR A 70 10.73 -6.96 25.26
C TYR A 70 9.28 -7.15 24.78
N ALA A 71 8.37 -6.25 25.17
CA ALA A 71 6.97 -6.30 24.73
C ALA A 71 6.85 -6.19 23.20
N GLN A 72 7.65 -5.30 22.58
CA GLN A 72 7.74 -5.15 21.14
C GLN A 72 8.27 -6.44 20.47
N GLN A 73 9.38 -6.98 20.98
CA GLN A 73 9.97 -8.20 20.43
C GLN A 73 9.01 -9.40 20.54
N SER A 74 8.32 -9.53 21.67
CA SER A 74 7.27 -10.54 21.87
C SER A 74 6.12 -10.37 20.87
N TYR A 75 5.66 -9.14 20.67
CA TYR A 75 4.64 -8.82 19.66
C TYR A 75 5.09 -9.21 18.25
N GLU A 76 6.31 -8.86 17.85
CA GLU A 76 6.86 -9.20 16.52
C GLU A 76 7.01 -10.71 16.33
N ASN A 77 7.49 -11.42 17.34
CA ASN A 77 7.62 -12.88 17.30
C ASN A 77 6.27 -13.57 17.18
N ASN A 78 5.27 -13.11 17.93
CA ASN A 78 3.91 -13.60 17.81
C ASN A 78 3.29 -13.23 16.45
N ARG A 79 3.60 -12.04 15.91
CA ARG A 79 3.12 -11.62 14.61
C ARG A 79 3.68 -12.48 13.47
N LYS A 80 4.96 -12.90 13.57
CA LYS A 80 5.57 -13.88 12.64
C LYS A 80 4.83 -15.22 12.66
N ARG A 81 4.30 -15.64 13.82
CA ARG A 81 3.53 -16.89 13.98
C ARG A 81 2.06 -16.78 13.56
N SER A 82 1.53 -15.56 13.44
CA SER A 82 0.13 -15.31 13.04
C SER A 82 -0.15 -15.61 11.56
N VAL A 83 0.86 -15.95 10.76
CA VAL A 83 0.73 -16.23 9.33
C VAL A 83 0.64 -17.74 9.11
N LYS A 84 -0.20 -18.16 8.16
CA LYS A 84 -0.30 -19.56 7.73
C LYS A 84 1.08 -20.08 7.29
N LYS A 85 1.53 -21.17 7.91
CA LYS A 85 2.78 -21.85 7.50
C LYS A 85 2.67 -22.32 6.04
N SER A 86 3.79 -22.24 5.32
CA SER A 86 3.87 -22.69 3.93
C SER A 86 3.61 -24.20 3.85
N ARG A 87 2.84 -24.66 2.85
CA ARG A 87 2.66 -26.10 2.56
C ARG A 87 3.90 -26.75 1.90
N LEU A 88 5.00 -26.00 1.79
CA LEU A 88 6.23 -26.46 1.14
C LEU A 88 7.01 -27.33 2.13
N THR A 89 6.92 -28.66 1.96
CA THR A 89 7.75 -29.62 2.68
C THR A 89 9.13 -29.74 2.00
N LYS A 90 10.12 -30.29 2.72
CA LYS A 90 11.48 -30.49 2.19
C LYS A 90 11.47 -31.42 0.96
N GLU A 91 10.78 -32.55 1.06
CA GLU A 91 10.63 -33.50 -0.04
C GLU A 91 9.97 -32.89 -1.28
N LEU A 92 8.94 -32.06 -1.08
CA LEU A 92 8.25 -31.39 -2.17
C LEU A 92 9.15 -30.35 -2.85
N LYS A 93 9.95 -29.63 -2.06
CA LYS A 93 10.95 -28.70 -2.59
C LYS A 93 11.99 -29.44 -3.45
N GLU A 94 12.51 -30.56 -2.98
CA GLU A 94 13.48 -31.38 -3.70
C GLU A 94 12.89 -31.95 -5.00
N LYS A 95 11.66 -32.46 -4.96
CA LYS A 95 10.95 -32.93 -6.17
C LYS A 95 10.78 -31.82 -7.21
N ILE A 96 10.35 -30.63 -6.80
CA ILE A 96 10.19 -29.50 -7.72
C ILE A 96 11.54 -29.08 -8.31
N LEU A 97 12.60 -29.04 -7.50
CA LEU A 97 13.93 -28.67 -7.96
C LEU A 97 14.51 -29.71 -8.93
N HIS A 98 14.30 -31.01 -8.67
CA HIS A 98 14.69 -32.10 -9.56
C HIS A 98 14.05 -31.97 -10.95
N TYR A 99 12.74 -31.72 -11.01
CA TYR A 99 12.04 -31.51 -12.29
C TYR A 99 12.43 -30.21 -12.98
N HIS A 100 12.74 -29.16 -12.20
CA HIS A 100 13.24 -27.91 -12.75
C HIS A 100 14.59 -28.10 -13.45
N ASN A 101 15.51 -28.87 -12.86
CA ASN A 101 16.80 -29.22 -13.47
C ASN A 101 16.63 -30.03 -14.77
N GLN A 102 15.59 -30.85 -14.86
CA GLN A 102 15.19 -31.57 -16.09
C GLN A 102 14.48 -30.68 -17.13
N LYS A 103 14.43 -29.36 -16.91
CA LYS A 103 13.79 -28.37 -17.81
C LYS A 103 12.27 -28.55 -17.97
N PHE A 104 11.58 -29.11 -16.96
CA PHE A 104 10.12 -29.11 -16.96
C PHE A 104 9.55 -27.73 -16.56
N SER A 105 8.49 -27.31 -17.24
CA SER A 105 7.68 -26.14 -16.83
C SER A 105 6.82 -26.46 -15.60
N PRO A 106 6.47 -25.49 -14.74
CA PRO A 106 5.56 -25.73 -13.60
C PRO A 106 4.23 -26.42 -13.99
N GLU A 107 3.69 -26.14 -15.17
CA GLU A 107 2.51 -26.81 -15.72
C GLU A 107 2.75 -28.29 -15.97
N MET A 108 3.90 -28.63 -16.58
CA MET A 108 4.28 -30.01 -16.86
C MET A 108 4.55 -30.80 -15.57
N MET A 109 5.12 -30.17 -14.55
CA MET A 109 5.34 -30.82 -13.24
C MET A 109 4.01 -31.28 -12.62
N VAL A 110 2.95 -30.48 -12.75
CA VAL A 110 1.64 -30.82 -12.19
C VAL A 110 0.92 -31.85 -13.07
N ILE A 111 0.88 -31.61 -14.39
CA ILE A 111 0.10 -32.45 -15.32
C ILE A 111 0.78 -33.79 -15.60
N ALA A 112 2.07 -33.79 -15.95
CA ALA A 112 2.78 -34.99 -16.39
C ALA A 112 3.41 -35.79 -15.24
N LYS A 113 3.82 -35.11 -14.15
CA LYS A 113 4.50 -35.75 -13.00
C LYS A 113 3.64 -35.85 -11.75
N GLY A 114 2.39 -35.36 -11.80
CA GLY A 114 1.42 -35.52 -10.71
C GLY A 114 1.81 -34.82 -9.40
N VAL A 115 2.55 -33.71 -9.46
CA VAL A 115 2.87 -32.95 -8.24
C VAL A 115 1.57 -32.41 -7.63
N ASN A 116 1.26 -32.82 -6.39
CA ASN A 116 0.02 -32.49 -5.67
C ASN A 116 -0.01 -31.04 -5.14
N VAL A 117 0.24 -30.08 -6.02
CA VAL A 117 0.27 -28.64 -5.75
C VAL A 117 -0.30 -27.92 -6.97
N GLY A 118 -1.16 -26.92 -6.75
CA GLY A 118 -1.65 -26.10 -7.86
C GLY A 118 -0.51 -25.34 -8.56
N ILE A 119 -0.57 -25.24 -9.89
CA ILE A 119 0.44 -24.56 -10.74
C ILE A 119 0.73 -23.13 -10.22
N SER A 120 -0.32 -22.39 -9.84
CA SER A 120 -0.22 -21.04 -9.27
C SER A 120 0.61 -20.98 -7.99
N THR A 121 0.57 -22.02 -7.18
CA THR A 121 1.33 -22.10 -5.92
C THR A 121 2.81 -22.35 -6.17
N ILE A 122 3.15 -23.13 -7.21
CA ILE A 122 4.55 -23.31 -7.64
C ILE A 122 5.12 -21.97 -8.10
N TYR A 123 4.42 -21.25 -8.98
CA TYR A 123 4.83 -19.90 -9.40
C TYR A 123 4.95 -18.93 -8.22
N TYR A 124 4.00 -18.97 -7.28
CA TYR A 124 4.06 -18.16 -6.06
C TYR A 124 5.33 -18.45 -5.24
N TRP A 125 5.74 -19.71 -5.10
CA TRP A 125 6.96 -20.08 -4.40
C TRP A 125 8.24 -19.65 -5.13
N ILE A 126 8.26 -19.71 -6.47
CA ILE A 126 9.37 -19.21 -7.29
C ILE A 126 9.49 -17.68 -7.14
N HIS A 127 8.41 -16.94 -7.34
CA HIS A 127 8.43 -15.47 -7.23
C HIS A 127 8.78 -14.95 -5.84
N ARG A 128 8.47 -15.71 -4.77
CA ARG A 128 8.85 -15.39 -3.39
C ARG A 128 10.24 -15.92 -3.00
N GLY A 129 10.97 -16.55 -3.93
CA GLY A 129 12.31 -17.11 -3.68
C GLY A 129 12.35 -18.29 -2.71
N LYS A 130 11.21 -18.92 -2.38
CA LYS A 130 11.14 -20.03 -1.40
C LYS A 130 11.86 -21.28 -1.87
N LEU A 131 11.95 -21.46 -3.18
CA LEU A 131 12.62 -22.58 -3.83
C LEU A 131 14.10 -22.31 -4.11
N GLY A 132 14.59 -21.09 -3.89
CA GLY A 132 15.92 -20.65 -4.36
C GLY A 132 15.98 -20.38 -5.86
N LEU A 133 14.84 -20.45 -6.55
CA LEU A 133 14.70 -20.14 -7.97
C LEU A 133 14.19 -18.70 -8.14
N SER A 134 14.68 -18.03 -9.16
CA SER A 134 14.24 -16.71 -9.59
C SER A 134 13.40 -16.78 -10.87
N LYS A 135 12.93 -15.62 -11.34
CA LYS A 135 12.25 -15.53 -12.63
C LYS A 135 13.16 -15.90 -13.81
N GLN A 136 14.48 -15.71 -13.67
CA GLN A 136 15.45 -15.95 -14.73
C GLN A 136 15.68 -17.43 -14.97
N ASP A 137 15.47 -18.25 -13.93
CA ASP A 137 15.68 -19.70 -13.98
C ASP A 137 14.48 -20.43 -14.62
N LEU A 138 13.35 -19.75 -14.82
CA LEU A 138 12.18 -20.33 -15.47
C LEU A 138 12.43 -20.50 -16.97
N LEU A 139 12.19 -21.71 -17.48
CA LEU A 139 12.26 -22.00 -18.92
C LEU A 139 11.30 -21.11 -19.73
N TYR A 140 10.08 -20.91 -19.21
CA TYR A 140 9.06 -20.05 -19.82
C TYR A 140 8.58 -18.99 -18.82
N PRO A 141 9.29 -17.87 -18.68
CA PRO A 141 8.89 -16.82 -17.76
C PRO A 141 7.64 -16.12 -18.29
N ARG A 142 6.57 -16.12 -17.48
CA ARG A 142 5.33 -15.42 -17.81
C ARG A 142 5.61 -13.93 -17.99
N LYS A 143 5.23 -13.36 -19.14
CA LYS A 143 5.30 -11.92 -19.36
C LYS A 143 4.37 -11.24 -18.33
N GLY A 144 4.91 -10.28 -17.60
CA GLY A 144 4.12 -9.48 -16.68
C GLY A 144 3.06 -8.70 -17.46
N LYS A 145 1.93 -8.40 -16.83
CA LYS A 145 1.01 -7.41 -17.40
C LYS A 145 1.74 -6.07 -17.47
N ALA A 146 1.69 -5.41 -18.62
CA ALA A 146 2.16 -4.04 -18.73
C ALA A 146 1.42 -3.18 -17.69
N LEU A 147 2.17 -2.39 -16.92
CA LEU A 147 1.58 -1.42 -16.02
C LEU A 147 0.74 -0.45 -16.86
N LYS A 148 -0.49 -0.17 -16.41
CA LYS A 148 -1.30 0.87 -17.03
C LYS A 148 -0.52 2.18 -16.93
N LYS A 149 -0.30 2.85 -18.07
CA LYS A 149 0.30 4.19 -18.09
C LYS A 149 -0.58 5.08 -17.20
N GLN A 150 -0.01 5.60 -16.12
CA GLN A 150 -0.68 6.62 -15.32
C GLN A 150 -0.56 7.96 -16.04
N ALA A 151 -1.54 8.84 -15.86
CA ALA A 151 -1.43 10.21 -16.34
C ALA A 151 -0.15 10.82 -15.75
N SER A 152 0.63 11.50 -16.59
CA SER A 152 1.84 12.19 -16.14
C SER A 152 1.49 13.20 -15.06
N THR A 153 2.36 13.36 -14.06
CA THR A 153 2.28 14.47 -13.10
C THR A 153 2.32 15.84 -13.78
N ASN A 154 2.81 15.89 -15.02
CA ASN A 154 2.85 17.09 -15.87
C ASN A 154 1.57 17.28 -16.72
N PHE A 155 0.43 16.72 -16.28
CA PHE A 155 -0.83 17.01 -16.94
C PHE A 155 -1.17 18.49 -16.69
N LYS A 156 -1.10 19.32 -17.74
CA LYS A 156 -1.53 20.72 -17.64
C LYS A 156 -3.01 20.74 -17.28
N PRO A 157 -3.43 21.52 -16.26
CA PRO A 157 -4.84 21.65 -15.96
C PRO A 157 -5.57 22.22 -17.20
N PRO A 158 -6.82 21.80 -17.46
CA PRO A 158 -7.63 22.45 -18.49
C PRO A 158 -7.71 23.96 -18.19
N GLY A 159 -7.71 24.78 -19.24
CA GLY A 159 -7.89 26.22 -19.11
C GLY A 159 -9.23 26.59 -18.45
N GLN A 160 -9.48 27.89 -18.27
CA GLN A 160 -10.77 28.36 -17.77
C GLN A 160 -11.92 27.88 -18.68
N SER A 161 -13.06 27.54 -18.07
CA SER A 161 -14.25 27.13 -18.82
C SER A 161 -14.75 28.29 -19.68
N ILE A 162 -15.29 27.98 -20.87
CA ILE A 162 -15.93 28.96 -21.75
C ILE A 162 -17.09 29.67 -21.03
N GLU A 163 -17.75 28.99 -20.09
CA GLU A 163 -18.85 29.54 -19.29
C GLU A 163 -18.42 30.70 -18.37
N GLN A 164 -17.12 30.82 -18.05
CA GLN A 164 -16.58 31.87 -17.19
C GLN A 164 -16.21 33.15 -17.97
N ARG A 165 -16.50 33.21 -19.27
CA ARG A 165 -16.18 34.39 -20.09
C ARG A 165 -17.08 35.59 -19.73
N PRO A 166 -16.56 36.83 -19.73
CA PRO A 166 -17.36 38.03 -19.54
C PRO A 166 -18.53 38.11 -20.52
N GLU A 167 -19.72 38.51 -20.04
CA GLU A 167 -20.93 38.61 -20.88
C GLU A 167 -20.78 39.56 -22.06
N ALA A 168 -19.94 40.60 -21.92
CA ALA A 168 -19.62 41.53 -23.01
C ALA A 168 -19.08 40.83 -24.28
N ILE A 169 -18.37 39.71 -24.11
CA ILE A 169 -17.84 38.92 -25.24
C ILE A 169 -18.97 38.19 -25.99
N ASN A 170 -20.05 37.78 -25.29
CA ASN A 170 -21.23 37.20 -25.94
C ASN A 170 -21.96 38.21 -26.84
N LEU A 171 -21.90 39.49 -26.47
CA LEU A 171 -22.59 40.57 -27.20
C LEU A 171 -21.90 40.95 -28.51
N ARG A 172 -20.63 40.53 -28.72
CA ARG A 172 -19.88 40.72 -29.98
C ARG A 172 -19.83 42.18 -30.45
N LEU A 173 -19.82 43.13 -29.52
CA LEU A 173 -19.90 44.56 -29.80
C LEU A 173 -18.53 45.19 -30.10
N GLU A 174 -17.45 44.61 -29.57
CA GLU A 174 -16.07 45.12 -29.72
C GLU A 174 -15.37 44.50 -30.93
N ASN A 175 -14.66 45.35 -31.69
CA ASN A 175 -13.85 44.94 -32.83
C ASN A 175 -12.54 44.29 -32.37
N GLY A 176 -12.05 43.28 -33.09
CA GLY A 176 -10.76 42.63 -32.81
C GLY A 176 -10.84 41.25 -32.17
N HIS A 177 -12.04 40.71 -31.96
CA HIS A 177 -12.22 39.34 -31.49
C HIS A 177 -12.30 38.33 -32.64
N TYR A 178 -11.55 37.24 -32.51
CA TYR A 178 -11.63 36.07 -33.39
C TYR A 178 -12.31 34.92 -32.63
N GLU A 179 -13.33 34.32 -33.23
CA GLU A 179 -13.95 33.08 -32.75
C GLU A 179 -13.44 31.90 -33.59
N ILE A 180 -12.96 30.86 -32.91
CA ILE A 180 -12.46 29.64 -33.52
C ILE A 180 -13.37 28.50 -33.09
N ASP A 181 -14.10 27.95 -34.04
CA ASP A 181 -14.99 26.81 -33.81
C ASP A 181 -14.51 25.58 -34.59
N THR A 182 -14.86 24.40 -34.10
CA THR A 182 -14.68 23.15 -34.84
C THR A 182 -16.02 22.52 -35.15
N VAL A 183 -16.33 22.37 -36.44
CA VAL A 183 -17.56 21.74 -36.91
C VAL A 183 -17.27 20.31 -37.35
N LEU A 184 -18.01 19.34 -36.80
CA LEU A 184 -17.94 17.94 -37.21
C LEU A 184 -18.70 17.76 -38.53
N LEU A 185 -18.01 17.43 -39.62
CA LEU A 185 -18.67 17.25 -40.92
C LEU A 185 -19.52 15.97 -40.99
N THR A 186 -19.15 14.90 -40.28
CA THR A 186 -19.89 13.63 -40.31
C THR A 186 -19.66 12.82 -39.04
N ARG A 187 -20.72 12.24 -38.45
CA ARG A 187 -20.62 11.44 -37.21
C ARG A 187 -19.76 10.16 -37.33
N VAL A 188 -19.43 9.76 -38.54
CA VAL A 188 -18.77 8.46 -38.83
C VAL A 188 -17.24 8.61 -38.97
N LYS A 189 -16.75 9.78 -39.38
CA LYS A 189 -15.32 10.03 -39.59
C LYS A 189 -14.96 11.33 -38.87
N ASN A 190 -14.10 11.26 -37.86
CA ASN A 190 -13.67 12.37 -37.00
C ASN A 190 -12.83 13.43 -37.73
N TYR A 191 -13.27 13.88 -38.91
CA TYR A 191 -12.71 15.04 -39.58
C TYR A 191 -13.46 16.27 -39.08
N CYS A 192 -12.74 17.13 -38.37
CA CYS A 192 -13.23 18.42 -37.89
C CYS A 192 -12.82 19.52 -38.87
N LEU A 193 -13.76 20.36 -39.29
CA LEU A 193 -13.44 21.61 -39.96
C LEU A 193 -13.19 22.68 -38.91
N LEU A 194 -12.06 23.38 -39.00
CA LEU A 194 -11.80 24.56 -38.18
C LEU A 194 -12.37 25.79 -38.91
N VAL A 195 -13.27 26.50 -38.25
CA VAL A 195 -13.90 27.72 -38.74
C VAL A 195 -13.36 28.89 -37.93
N LEU A 196 -12.97 29.97 -38.61
CA LEU A 196 -12.46 31.20 -38.02
C LEU A 196 -13.40 32.34 -38.42
N THR A 197 -14.03 32.96 -37.43
CA THR A 197 -14.95 34.08 -37.62
C THR A 197 -14.35 35.34 -37.00
N TYR A 198 -14.34 36.44 -37.74
CA TYR A 198 -13.89 37.75 -37.26
C TYR A 198 -15.08 38.67 -37.06
N TYR A 199 -15.18 39.29 -35.89
CA TYR A 199 -16.24 40.25 -35.59
C TYR A 199 -15.83 41.67 -35.97
N PHE A 200 -16.63 42.28 -36.84
CA PHE A 200 -16.48 43.66 -37.31
C PHE A 200 -17.81 44.40 -37.14
N ASN A 201 -17.82 45.44 -36.31
CA ASN A 201 -18.97 46.29 -36.05
C ASN A 201 -18.92 47.53 -36.96
N CYS A 202 -19.92 47.67 -37.85
CA CYS A 202 -20.01 48.77 -38.81
C CYS A 202 -20.63 50.07 -38.24
N ASN A 203 -21.09 50.11 -36.99
CA ASN A 203 -21.73 51.30 -36.39
C ASN A 203 -20.73 52.31 -35.78
N LEU A 204 -19.47 52.27 -36.20
CA LEU A 204 -18.38 53.16 -35.75
C LEU A 204 -17.78 53.99 -36.90
N LEU A 205 -18.51 54.10 -38.02
CA LEU A 205 -18.31 55.09 -39.09
C LEU A 205 -19.46 56.10 -39.07
#